data_AF-A0A349B9R4-F1
#
_entry.id   AF-A0A349B9R4-F1
#
_cell.length_a   1.000
_cell.length_b   1.000
_cell.length_c   1.000
_cell.angle_alpha   90.00
_cell.angle_beta   90.00
_cell.angle_gamma   90.00
#
_symmetry.space_group_name_H-M   'P 1'
#
loop_
_entity.id
_entity.type
_entity.pdbx_description
1 polymer ?
#
loop_
_entity_poly.entity_id
_entity_poly.type
_entity_poly.pdbx_seq_one_letter_code
_entity_poly.pdbx_strand_id
1 'polypeptide(L)'
;MLSRPSRRAGGHRRGLRMGAADQIDDVHDMIVVGAGFSGLYMVHQAREELGIDVVGIEAGGGPGGTWYWNRYPGARCDSESFYYCYTFSQILLDEWDWSSRYPEQPEILRYLEFVADRLDLRRSFAFDTRVESMTWDDETSRWIVRTDTGRTLAATYVVTAVGCLSAANVPSVPGLEDFGGEWFHTGRWPHEGVDFTGRRVAQIGTGSTGIQAAPVIAREADHLYVFQRTPNYTVPARDRPMDRDEWVRIKARYDEVVRATKESFAGFPYTPSSRSALELDDEERTAIYEALWEEGGFKFLW
;
A
#
# COMPACT_ATOMS: atom_id res chain seq x y z
N MET A 1 61.64 13.80 -18.12
CA MET A 1 60.89 14.66 -19.06
C MET A 1 59.51 14.03 -19.22
N LEU A 2 58.51 14.51 -18.48
CA LEU A 2 57.45 15.46 -18.92
C LEU A 2 56.57 14.81 -20.00
N SER A 3 55.25 14.64 -19.88
CA SER A 3 54.25 15.41 -19.13
C SER A 3 52.93 14.63 -18.99
N ARG A 4 52.19 14.91 -17.91
CA ARG A 4 50.81 14.47 -17.67
C ARG A 4 49.82 15.28 -18.53
N PRO A 5 48.69 14.71 -18.98
CA PRO A 5 47.57 15.51 -19.46
C PRO A 5 46.80 16.16 -18.30
N SER A 6 46.41 17.40 -18.55
CA SER A 6 45.85 18.39 -17.64
C SER A 6 44.44 18.10 -17.12
N ARG A 7 44.21 18.44 -15.85
CA ARG A 7 42.90 18.73 -15.27
C ARG A 7 42.17 19.79 -16.10
N ARG A 8 40.93 19.53 -16.51
CA ARG A 8 39.95 20.58 -16.80
C ARG A 8 39.05 20.75 -15.57
N ALA A 9 39.26 21.85 -14.86
CA ALA A 9 38.28 22.46 -13.98
C ALA A 9 37.30 23.29 -14.83
N GLY A 10 36.05 23.40 -14.37
CA GLY A 10 35.12 24.42 -14.90
C GLY A 10 33.72 23.91 -15.19
N GLY A 11 33.01 23.42 -14.17
CA GLY A 11 31.56 23.35 -14.18
C GLY A 11 31.05 24.03 -12.92
N HIS A 12 30.61 25.29 -13.04
CA HIS A 12 29.87 25.98 -11.98
C HIS A 12 28.61 25.18 -11.65
N ARG A 13 28.66 24.34 -10.62
CA ARG A 13 27.45 23.98 -9.88
C ARG A 13 27.07 25.24 -9.12
N ARG A 14 26.05 25.95 -9.60
CA ARG A 14 25.31 26.89 -8.75
C ARG A 14 24.76 26.06 -7.60
N GLY A 15 25.47 26.02 -6.48
CA GLY A 15 24.83 25.71 -5.21
C GLY A 15 23.68 26.69 -5.08
N LEU A 16 22.46 26.18 -4.92
CA LEU A 16 21.39 27.02 -4.40
C LEU A 16 21.89 27.49 -3.03
N ARG A 17 22.30 28.76 -2.95
CA ARG A 17 22.47 29.41 -1.66
C ARG A 17 21.09 29.37 -1.01
N MET A 18 20.98 28.69 0.14
CA MET A 18 19.85 28.90 1.03
C MET A 18 19.71 30.41 1.25
N GLY A 19 18.62 30.98 0.75
CA GLY A 19 18.25 32.34 1.08
C GLY A 19 17.91 32.42 2.57
N ALA A 20 17.93 33.61 3.14
CA ALA A 20 17.57 33.89 4.53
C ALA A 20 16.11 33.56 4.92
N ALA A 21 15.39 32.75 4.12
CA ALA A 21 13.98 32.44 4.21
C ALA A 21 13.64 30.93 4.40
N ASP A 22 14.62 30.02 4.33
CA ASP A 22 14.39 28.60 4.66
C ASP A 22 15.02 28.32 6.05
N GLN A 23 14.35 28.80 7.09
CA GLN A 23 14.67 28.39 8.46
C GLN A 23 14.35 26.90 8.60
N ILE A 24 15.31 26.10 9.07
CA ILE A 24 15.04 24.71 9.43
C ILE A 24 14.28 24.73 10.76
N ASP A 25 13.05 24.25 10.74
CA ASP A 25 12.19 24.19 11.92
C ASP A 25 12.65 23.07 12.85
N ASP A 26 12.93 21.88 12.30
CA ASP A 26 13.33 20.70 13.06
C ASP A 26 14.39 19.87 12.33
N VAL A 27 15.20 19.17 13.13
CA VAL A 27 16.27 18.29 12.67
C VAL A 27 16.05 16.91 13.27
N HIS A 28 16.07 15.89 12.42
CA HIS A 28 15.96 14.49 12.82
C HIS A 28 17.12 13.66 12.26
N ASP A 29 17.37 12.46 12.80
CA ASP A 29 18.32 11.55 12.17
C ASP A 29 17.71 10.96 10.88
N MET A 30 16.41 10.60 10.93
CA MET A 30 15.67 10.02 9.81
C MET A 30 14.30 10.68 9.61
N ILE A 31 13.94 10.92 8.35
CA ILE A 31 12.56 11.22 7.93
C ILE A 31 12.01 10.02 7.14
N VAL A 32 10.84 9.53 7.52
CA VAL A 32 10.10 8.50 6.79
C VAL A 32 8.87 9.15 6.13
N VAL A 33 8.67 8.95 4.84
CA VAL A 33 7.50 9.52 4.13
C VAL A 33 6.48 8.44 3.81
N GLY A 34 5.29 8.56 4.41
CA GLY A 34 4.17 7.63 4.33
C GLY A 34 3.99 6.83 5.63
N ALA A 35 2.74 6.62 6.04
CA ALA A 35 2.32 5.82 7.19
C ALA A 35 1.54 4.55 6.78
N GLY A 36 1.92 3.97 5.64
CA GLY A 36 1.50 2.62 5.26
C GLY A 36 2.33 1.52 5.93
N PHE A 37 2.21 0.28 5.46
CA PHE A 37 2.94 -0.87 6.01
C PHE A 37 4.46 -0.63 6.14
N SER A 38 5.11 -0.16 5.07
CA SER A 38 6.56 0.08 5.11
C SER A 38 6.94 1.24 6.04
N GLY A 39 6.10 2.27 6.11
CA GLY A 39 6.36 3.47 6.91
C GLY A 39 6.28 3.22 8.41
N LEU A 40 5.20 2.58 8.87
CA LEU A 40 5.05 2.18 10.26
C LEU A 40 6.17 1.23 10.70
N TYR A 41 6.52 0.26 9.85
CA TYR A 41 7.62 -0.65 10.14
C TYR A 41 8.96 0.06 10.23
N MET A 42 9.27 0.98 9.29
CA MET A 42 10.52 1.72 9.31
C MET A 42 10.64 2.63 10.53
N VAL A 43 9.56 3.32 10.92
CA VAL A 43 9.56 4.14 12.15
C VAL A 43 9.77 3.26 13.38
N HIS A 44 9.11 2.10 13.45
CA HIS A 44 9.34 1.14 14.54
C HIS A 44 10.80 0.68 14.60
N GLN A 45 11.38 0.26 13.47
CA GLN A 45 12.78 -0.19 13.40
C GLN A 45 13.77 0.92 13.74
N ALA A 46 13.57 2.14 13.23
CA ALA A 46 14.42 3.28 13.53
C ALA A 46 14.40 3.62 15.03
N ARG A 47 13.23 3.58 15.67
CA ARG A 47 13.08 3.94 17.08
C ARG A 47 13.56 2.83 18.02
N GLU A 48 13.11 1.60 17.81
CA GLU A 48 13.32 0.50 18.78
C GLU A 48 14.63 -0.25 18.53
N GLU A 49 14.99 -0.50 17.27
CA GLU A 49 16.19 -1.31 16.95
C GLU A 49 17.44 -0.44 16.78
N LEU A 50 17.29 0.73 16.15
CA LEU A 50 18.43 1.64 15.91
C LEU A 50 18.60 2.69 17.00
N GLY A 51 17.55 3.00 17.76
CA GLY A 51 17.58 4.02 18.82
C GLY A 51 17.87 5.43 18.31
N ILE A 52 17.48 5.76 17.07
CA ILE A 52 17.71 7.06 16.45
C ILE A 52 16.44 7.92 16.43
N ASP A 53 16.63 9.24 16.33
CA ASP A 53 15.51 10.16 16.21
C ASP A 53 14.86 10.07 14.82
N VAL A 54 13.56 9.83 14.80
CA VAL A 54 12.80 9.60 13.56
C VAL A 54 11.46 10.31 13.60
N VAL A 55 11.13 10.97 12.48
CA VAL A 55 9.78 11.47 12.22
C VAL A 55 9.22 10.85 10.96
N GLY A 56 8.00 10.33 11.06
CA GLY A 56 7.18 9.96 9.92
C GLY A 56 6.33 11.14 9.45
N ILE A 57 6.17 11.32 8.15
CA ILE A 57 5.32 12.35 7.56
C ILE A 57 4.27 11.67 6.69
N GLU A 58 2.98 11.91 6.99
CA GLU A 58 1.84 11.32 6.26
C GLU A 58 0.83 12.41 5.88
N ALA A 59 0.39 12.36 4.62
CA ALA A 59 -0.55 13.33 4.08
C ALA A 59 -1.99 13.08 4.54
N GLY A 60 -2.35 11.85 4.90
CA GLY A 60 -3.62 11.52 5.52
C GLY A 60 -3.64 11.88 7.01
N GLY A 61 -4.84 11.99 7.58
CA GLY A 61 -5.04 12.23 9.01
C GLY A 61 -4.81 11.01 9.91
N GLY A 62 -4.24 9.93 9.38
CA GLY A 62 -3.99 8.70 10.13
C GLY A 62 -3.14 7.68 9.35
N PRO A 63 -2.74 6.58 10.02
CA PRO A 63 -1.99 5.50 9.39
C PRO A 63 -2.89 4.71 8.44
N GLY A 64 -2.26 3.85 7.64
CA GLY A 64 -2.96 2.90 6.78
C GLY A 64 -2.46 2.90 5.34
N GLY A 65 -1.90 4.03 4.88
CA GLY A 65 -1.43 4.18 3.50
C GLY A 65 -2.54 3.85 2.50
N THR A 66 -2.33 2.86 1.64
CA THR A 66 -3.35 2.34 0.70
C THR A 66 -4.71 2.14 1.37
N TRP A 67 -4.73 1.59 2.58
CA TRP A 67 -5.96 1.27 3.31
C TRP A 67 -6.58 2.46 4.02
N TYR A 68 -5.88 3.59 4.11
CA TYR A 68 -6.48 4.85 4.54
C TYR A 68 -7.31 5.48 3.40
N TRP A 69 -6.77 5.44 2.17
CA TRP A 69 -7.31 6.15 1.01
C TRP A 69 -8.35 5.37 0.18
N ASN A 70 -8.18 4.05 0.03
CA ASN A 70 -9.00 3.23 -0.87
C ASN A 70 -10.28 2.74 -0.20
N ARG A 71 -11.19 3.64 0.14
CA ARG A 71 -12.46 3.35 0.85
C ARG A 71 -13.65 3.05 -0.08
N TYR A 72 -13.38 2.76 -1.36
CA TYR A 72 -14.41 2.43 -2.32
C TYR A 72 -15.15 1.14 -1.92
N PRO A 73 -16.43 0.99 -2.27
CA PRO A 73 -17.20 -0.20 -1.90
C PRO A 73 -16.55 -1.48 -2.44
N GLY A 74 -16.37 -2.49 -1.59
CA GLY A 74 -15.77 -3.77 -1.96
C GLY A 74 -14.24 -3.81 -1.96
N ALA A 75 -13.55 -2.71 -1.60
CA ALA A 75 -12.10 -2.69 -1.48
C ALA A 75 -11.59 -3.80 -0.54
N ARG A 76 -10.70 -4.66 -1.05
CA ARG A 76 -10.24 -5.86 -0.35
C ARG A 76 -8.83 -6.25 -0.75
N CYS A 77 -8.15 -6.97 0.14
CA CYS A 77 -6.88 -7.61 -0.20
C CYS A 77 -7.07 -8.86 -1.07
N ASP A 78 -6.11 -9.13 -1.94
CA ASP A 78 -5.99 -10.35 -2.74
C ASP A 78 -5.00 -11.35 -2.12
N SER A 79 -4.37 -10.98 -1.01
CA SER A 79 -3.57 -11.84 -0.14
C SER A 79 -4.39 -12.33 1.04
N GLU A 80 -4.20 -13.58 1.43
CA GLU A 80 -4.89 -14.13 2.59
C GLU A 80 -4.40 -13.42 3.87
N SER A 81 -5.34 -13.18 4.78
CA SER A 81 -5.17 -12.36 5.98
C SER A 81 -3.96 -12.75 6.83
N PHE A 82 -3.67 -14.05 6.91
CA PHE A 82 -2.62 -14.59 7.76
C PHE A 82 -1.19 -14.32 7.27
N TYR A 83 -1.00 -13.89 6.03
CA TYR A 83 0.30 -13.42 5.53
C TYR A 83 0.26 -11.99 4.99
N TYR A 84 -0.92 -11.35 4.94
CA TYR A 84 -1.06 -9.92 4.70
C TYR A 84 -1.01 -9.09 5.99
N CYS A 85 0.02 -9.35 6.81
CA CYS A 85 0.22 -8.70 8.10
C CYS A 85 1.70 -8.68 8.49
N TYR A 86 2.05 -7.96 9.55
CA TYR A 86 3.41 -7.99 10.07
C TYR A 86 3.72 -9.31 10.77
N THR A 87 4.95 -9.79 10.54
CA THR A 87 5.45 -11.06 11.10
C THR A 87 6.64 -10.85 12.03
N PHE A 88 7.00 -9.61 12.37
CA PHE A 88 8.17 -9.30 13.19
C PHE A 88 7.88 -9.27 14.70
N SER A 89 6.59 -9.28 15.09
CA SER A 89 6.18 -9.02 16.46
C SER A 89 5.18 -10.04 16.95
N GLN A 90 5.55 -10.78 17.99
CA GLN A 90 4.69 -11.79 18.61
C GLN A 90 3.44 -11.16 19.22
N ILE A 91 3.54 -9.95 19.79
CA ILE A 91 2.39 -9.28 20.42
C ILE A 91 1.31 -8.93 19.40
N LEU A 92 1.71 -8.55 18.17
CA LEU A 92 0.79 -8.25 17.09
C LEU A 92 0.10 -9.53 16.60
N LEU A 93 0.85 -10.65 16.52
CA LEU A 93 0.29 -11.95 16.19
C LEU A 93 -0.73 -12.37 17.25
N ASP A 94 -0.37 -12.34 18.53
CA ASP A 94 -1.20 -12.87 19.61
C ASP A 94 -2.51 -12.10 19.78
N GLU A 95 -2.47 -10.77 19.68
CA GLU A 95 -3.59 -9.88 20.01
C GLU A 95 -4.51 -9.53 18.83
N TRP A 96 -4.17 -9.93 17.59
CA TRP A 96 -5.02 -9.72 16.43
C TRP A 96 -5.58 -11.03 15.87
N ASP A 97 -6.87 -11.02 15.58
CA ASP A 97 -7.61 -12.10 14.92
C ASP A 97 -8.33 -11.55 13.70
N TRP A 98 -8.17 -12.21 12.55
CA TRP A 98 -8.81 -11.82 11.30
C TRP A 98 -10.19 -12.46 11.18
N SER A 99 -11.15 -11.68 10.69
CA SER A 99 -12.55 -12.10 10.54
C SER A 99 -12.81 -12.94 9.27
N SER A 100 -11.96 -12.79 8.26
CA SER A 100 -12.15 -13.35 6.92
C SER A 100 -10.81 -13.74 6.30
N ARG A 101 -10.87 -14.69 5.36
CA ARG A 101 -9.71 -15.14 4.59
C ARG A 101 -9.10 -13.97 3.79
N TYR A 102 -9.93 -13.13 3.18
CA TYR A 102 -9.51 -11.94 2.44
C TYR A 102 -10.15 -10.69 3.05
N PRO A 103 -9.47 -10.02 3.99
CA PRO A 103 -10.07 -8.96 4.78
C PRO A 103 -10.35 -7.73 3.89
N GLU A 104 -11.47 -7.07 4.17
CA GLU A 104 -11.84 -5.82 3.50
C GLU A 104 -11.04 -4.65 4.06
N GLN A 105 -11.01 -3.54 3.30
CA GLN A 105 -10.27 -2.34 3.65
C GLN A 105 -10.52 -1.87 5.10
N PRO A 106 -11.75 -1.84 5.63
CA PRO A 106 -11.97 -1.36 7.01
C PRO A 106 -11.25 -2.22 8.06
N GLU A 107 -11.13 -3.53 7.86
CA GLU A 107 -10.45 -4.41 8.82
C GLU A 107 -8.93 -4.24 8.75
N ILE A 108 -8.38 -4.11 7.54
CA ILE A 108 -6.94 -3.89 7.36
C ILE A 108 -6.54 -2.51 7.89
N LEU A 109 -7.38 -1.49 7.72
CA LEU A 109 -7.14 -0.19 8.34
C LEU A 109 -7.12 -0.31 9.86
N ARG A 110 -8.10 -0.98 10.48
CA ARG A 110 -8.10 -1.22 11.93
C ARG A 110 -6.87 -1.99 12.40
N TYR A 111 -6.39 -2.95 11.62
CA TYR A 111 -5.14 -3.65 11.91
C TYR A 111 -3.95 -2.69 11.97
N LEU A 112 -3.81 -1.81 10.98
CA LEU A 112 -2.70 -0.84 10.94
C LEU A 112 -2.82 0.25 12.01
N GLU A 113 -4.05 0.64 12.36
CA GLU A 113 -4.32 1.50 13.52
C GLU A 113 -3.94 0.80 14.82
N PHE A 114 -4.35 -0.45 15.00
CA PHE A 114 -3.95 -1.29 16.14
C PHE A 114 -2.42 -1.40 16.23
N VAL A 115 -1.71 -1.62 15.13
CA VAL A 115 -0.24 -1.66 15.13
C VAL A 115 0.34 -0.31 15.58
N ALA A 116 -0.17 0.78 15.00
CA ALA A 116 0.30 2.12 15.32
C ALA A 116 0.07 2.49 16.80
N ASP A 117 -1.03 2.04 17.39
CA ASP A 117 -1.36 2.27 18.80
C ASP A 117 -0.59 1.32 19.72
N ARG A 118 -0.57 0.02 19.40
CA ARG A 118 0.04 -1.02 20.22
C ARG A 118 1.55 -0.87 20.35
N LEU A 119 2.19 -0.41 19.28
CA LEU A 119 3.61 -0.10 19.25
C LEU A 119 3.89 1.39 19.50
N ASP A 120 2.89 2.18 19.91
CA ASP A 120 3.01 3.60 20.25
C ASP A 120 3.73 4.43 19.15
N LEU A 121 3.44 4.13 17.88
CA LEU A 121 4.10 4.75 16.72
C LEU A 121 3.50 6.11 16.39
N ARG A 122 2.23 6.38 16.73
CA ARG A 122 1.55 7.63 16.36
C ARG A 122 2.29 8.89 16.78
N ARG A 123 2.91 8.88 17.96
CA ARG A 123 3.69 10.02 18.48
C ARG A 123 4.89 10.38 17.60
N SER A 124 5.35 9.44 16.77
CA SER A 124 6.46 9.60 15.85
C SER A 124 6.01 10.04 14.46
N PHE A 125 4.73 10.38 14.25
CA PHE A 125 4.21 10.83 12.96
C PHE A 125 3.63 12.25 13.03
N ALA A 126 3.92 13.04 12.01
CA ALA A 126 3.16 14.21 11.61
C ALA A 126 2.14 13.80 10.54
N PHE A 127 0.87 13.67 10.94
CA PHE A 127 -0.26 13.45 10.05
C PHE A 127 -0.74 14.78 9.43
N ASP A 128 -1.66 14.69 8.46
CA ASP A 128 -2.19 15.85 7.71
C ASP A 128 -1.08 16.75 7.16
N THR A 129 0.06 16.15 6.80
CA THR A 129 1.27 16.85 6.37
C THR A 129 1.83 16.17 5.13
N ARG A 130 1.85 16.88 4.00
CA ARG A 130 2.41 16.37 2.74
C ARG A 130 3.82 16.88 2.55
N VAL A 131 4.74 15.98 2.21
CA VAL A 131 6.04 16.39 1.66
C VAL A 131 5.86 16.88 0.23
N GLU A 132 6.29 18.11 -0.04
CA GLU A 132 6.24 18.75 -1.36
C GLU A 132 7.56 18.58 -2.12
N SER A 133 8.69 18.66 -1.41
CA SER A 133 10.01 18.55 -2.01
C SER A 133 11.07 18.04 -1.03
N MET A 134 12.11 17.45 -1.59
CA MET A 134 13.31 17.00 -0.88
C MET A 134 14.53 17.43 -1.69
N THR A 135 15.45 18.14 -1.07
CA THR A 135 16.69 18.60 -1.71
C THR A 135 17.88 18.21 -0.85
N TRP A 136 18.94 17.68 -1.47
CA TRP A 136 20.19 17.41 -0.77
C TRP A 136 21.00 18.69 -0.62
N ASP A 137 21.47 18.98 0.59
CA ASP A 137 22.40 20.06 0.90
C ASP A 137 23.81 19.50 1.17
N ASP A 138 24.74 19.83 0.28
CA ASP A 138 26.14 19.42 0.38
C ASP A 138 26.89 20.07 1.55
N GLU A 139 26.49 21.27 2.00
CA GLU A 139 27.19 21.99 3.08
C GLU A 139 26.94 21.34 4.44
N THR A 140 25.70 20.95 4.71
CA THR A 140 25.31 20.29 5.95
C THR A 140 25.27 18.77 5.85
N SER A 141 25.42 18.21 4.64
CA SER A 141 25.29 16.77 4.35
C SER A 141 23.95 16.21 4.84
N ARG A 142 22.86 16.91 4.52
CA ARG A 142 21.50 16.58 4.94
C ARG A 142 20.50 16.76 3.81
N TRP A 143 19.42 16.01 3.89
CA TRP A 143 18.21 16.28 3.14
C TRP A 143 17.42 17.40 3.79
N ILE A 144 16.99 18.37 2.98
CA ILE A 144 16.06 19.43 3.33
C ILE A 144 14.69 19.04 2.76
N VAL A 145 13.71 18.85 3.64
CA VAL A 145 12.37 18.37 3.32
C VAL A 145 11.36 19.47 3.60
N ARG A 146 10.62 19.91 2.57
CA ARG A 146 9.57 20.94 2.71
C ARG A 146 8.19 20.31 2.69
N THR A 147 7.30 20.82 3.53
CA THR A 147 5.92 20.37 3.64
C THR A 147 4.91 21.42 3.21
N ASP A 148 3.69 20.99 2.90
CA ASP A 148 2.56 21.84 2.54
C ASP A 148 2.06 22.73 3.70
N THR A 149 2.44 22.40 4.94
CA THR A 149 2.24 23.24 6.12
C THR A 149 3.22 24.41 6.21
N GLY A 150 4.15 24.53 5.25
CA GLY A 150 5.18 25.56 5.22
C GLY A 150 6.40 25.25 6.09
N ARG A 151 6.43 24.10 6.76
CA ARG A 151 7.56 23.66 7.58
C ARG A 151 8.69 23.11 6.72
N THR A 152 9.92 23.30 7.21
CA THR A 152 11.14 22.77 6.61
C THR A 152 11.88 21.94 7.64
N LEU A 153 12.05 20.64 7.36
CA LEU A 153 12.78 19.71 8.20
C LEU A 153 14.12 19.36 7.56
N ALA A 154 15.10 18.97 8.38
CA ALA A 154 16.36 18.42 7.88
C ALA A 154 16.65 17.03 8.48
N ALA A 155 17.20 16.12 7.67
CA ALA A 155 17.61 14.80 8.15
C ALA A 155 18.82 14.23 7.40
N THR A 156 19.57 13.35 8.07
CA THR A 156 20.67 12.61 7.45
C THR A 156 20.13 11.54 6.51
N TYR A 157 19.07 10.83 6.93
CA TYR A 157 18.44 9.76 6.18
C TYR A 157 17.00 10.11 5.80
N VAL A 158 16.59 9.72 4.59
CA VAL A 158 15.20 9.80 4.16
C VAL A 158 14.78 8.45 3.59
N VAL A 159 13.66 7.91 4.08
CA VAL A 159 13.05 6.67 3.59
C VAL A 159 11.70 6.98 2.94
N THR A 160 11.59 6.70 1.65
CA THR A 160 10.39 6.95 0.84
C THR A 160 9.45 5.74 0.85
N ALA A 161 8.65 5.62 1.92
CA ALA A 161 7.60 4.60 2.07
C ALA A 161 6.27 5.00 1.39
N VAL A 162 6.34 5.63 0.22
CA VAL A 162 5.20 6.29 -0.46
C VAL A 162 4.26 5.34 -1.20
N GLY A 163 4.59 4.05 -1.27
CA GLY A 163 3.82 3.02 -1.96
C GLY A 163 3.89 3.11 -3.50
N CYS A 164 3.75 1.98 -4.18
CA CYS A 164 3.76 1.91 -5.65
C CYS A 164 2.41 2.30 -6.30
N LEU A 165 1.35 2.41 -5.51
CA LEU A 165 -0.03 2.64 -5.97
C LEU A 165 -0.74 3.74 -5.15
N SER A 166 -0.06 4.88 -4.94
CA SER A 166 -0.57 5.99 -4.12
C SER A 166 -1.03 7.22 -4.93
N ALA A 167 -0.49 7.42 -6.13
CA ALA A 167 -0.91 8.51 -7.01
C ALA A 167 -2.11 8.08 -7.87
N ALA A 168 -3.27 8.70 -7.65
CA ALA A 168 -4.46 8.49 -8.48
C ALA A 168 -4.22 8.92 -9.93
N ASN A 169 -4.41 8.00 -10.88
CA ASN A 169 -4.39 8.30 -12.30
C ASN A 169 -5.80 8.67 -12.78
N VAL A 170 -6.13 9.96 -12.74
CA VAL A 170 -7.40 10.45 -13.26
C VAL A 170 -7.27 10.60 -14.79
N PRO A 171 -8.01 9.81 -15.59
CA PRO A 171 -7.94 9.93 -17.04
C PRO A 171 -8.42 11.30 -17.48
N SER A 172 -7.76 11.88 -18.49
CA SER A 172 -8.26 13.08 -19.17
C SER A 172 -9.51 12.70 -19.98
N VAL A 173 -10.68 13.01 -19.45
CA VAL A 173 -11.98 12.80 -20.08
C VAL A 173 -12.49 14.17 -20.53
N PRO A 174 -12.65 14.43 -21.85
CA PRO A 174 -13.17 15.70 -22.33
C PRO A 174 -14.56 16.02 -21.75
N GLY A 175 -14.72 17.21 -21.18
CA GLY A 175 -15.98 17.67 -20.58
C GLY A 175 -16.31 17.05 -19.21
N LEU A 176 -15.33 16.43 -18.53
CA LEU A 176 -15.53 15.91 -17.17
C LEU A 176 -15.87 17.04 -16.18
N GLU A 177 -15.28 18.21 -16.38
CA GLU A 177 -15.53 19.43 -15.61
C GLU A 177 -16.97 19.97 -15.76
N ASP A 178 -17.62 19.67 -16.89
CA ASP A 178 -18.99 20.09 -17.21
C ASP A 178 -20.04 19.04 -16.78
N PHE A 179 -19.60 17.90 -16.24
CA PHE A 179 -20.50 16.85 -15.80
C PHE A 179 -21.31 17.32 -14.58
N GLY A 180 -22.62 17.54 -14.77
CA GLY A 180 -23.52 18.01 -13.71
C GLY A 180 -23.83 16.99 -12.61
N GLY A 181 -23.18 15.82 -12.62
CA GLY A 181 -23.28 14.80 -11.58
C GLY A 181 -22.02 14.73 -10.71
N GLU A 182 -22.07 13.88 -9.70
CA GLU A 182 -20.93 13.62 -8.82
C GLU A 182 -19.99 12.60 -9.47
N TRP A 183 -18.67 12.80 -9.33
CA TRP A 183 -17.68 11.83 -9.77
C TRP A 183 -16.58 11.67 -8.72
N PHE A 184 -16.08 10.45 -8.60
CA PHE A 184 -15.07 10.07 -7.61
C PHE A 184 -14.00 9.20 -8.26
N HIS A 185 -12.76 9.33 -7.78
CA HIS A 185 -11.70 8.36 -8.09
C HIS A 185 -11.58 7.40 -6.91
N THR A 186 -11.52 6.09 -7.17
CA THR A 186 -11.49 5.04 -6.12
C THR A 186 -10.30 5.16 -5.16
N GLY A 187 -9.15 5.64 -5.64
CA GLY A 187 -7.99 5.98 -4.80
C GLY A 187 -8.09 7.27 -3.98
N ARG A 188 -9.21 8.00 -4.04
CA ARG A 188 -9.53 9.22 -3.28
C ARG A 188 -11.00 9.21 -2.87
N TRP A 189 -11.47 8.07 -2.38
CA TRP A 189 -12.88 7.88 -2.08
C TRP A 189 -13.30 8.73 -0.87
N PRO A 190 -14.50 9.35 -0.88
CA PRO A 190 -15.02 10.05 0.29
C PRO A 190 -15.05 9.16 1.54
N HIS A 191 -14.68 9.72 2.69
CA HIS A 191 -14.54 8.95 3.93
C HIS A 191 -15.90 8.57 4.52
N GLU A 192 -16.90 9.41 4.28
CA GLU A 192 -18.31 9.24 4.62
C GLU A 192 -19.04 8.23 3.73
N GLY A 193 -18.39 7.76 2.65
CA GLY A 193 -19.00 6.89 1.65
C GLY A 193 -19.84 7.65 0.63
N VAL A 194 -20.49 6.91 -0.27
CA VAL A 194 -21.35 7.45 -1.33
C VAL A 194 -22.60 6.58 -1.39
N ASP A 195 -23.78 7.20 -1.31
CA ASP A 195 -25.07 6.52 -1.44
C ASP A 195 -25.47 6.41 -2.91
N PHE A 196 -25.62 5.18 -3.40
CA PHE A 196 -26.01 4.89 -4.78
C PHE A 196 -27.51 4.66 -4.94
N THR A 197 -28.29 4.69 -3.86
CA THR A 197 -29.73 4.42 -3.90
C THR A 197 -30.44 5.33 -4.90
N GLY A 198 -31.13 4.72 -5.88
CA GLY A 198 -31.85 5.45 -6.92
C GLY A 198 -30.96 6.18 -7.94
N ARG A 199 -29.63 6.00 -7.88
CA ARG A 199 -28.68 6.61 -8.81
C ARG A 199 -28.41 5.71 -10.01
N ARG A 200 -28.14 6.34 -11.15
CA ARG A 200 -27.53 5.69 -12.32
C ARG A 200 -26.04 5.97 -12.28
N VAL A 201 -25.24 4.91 -12.21
CA VAL A 201 -23.80 4.99 -11.96
C VAL A 201 -23.02 4.57 -13.19
N ALA A 202 -21.94 5.27 -13.49
CA ALA A 202 -20.98 4.93 -14.54
C ALA A 202 -19.63 4.58 -13.91
N GLN A 203 -19.16 3.35 -14.11
CA GLN A 203 -17.83 2.91 -13.70
C GLN A 203 -16.90 2.82 -14.91
N ILE A 204 -15.77 3.51 -14.85
CA ILE A 204 -14.74 3.46 -15.89
C ILE A 204 -13.57 2.61 -15.38
N GLY A 205 -13.27 1.54 -16.11
CA GLY A 205 -12.18 0.62 -15.79
C GLY A 205 -12.63 -0.66 -15.10
N THR A 206 -11.91 -1.74 -15.43
CA THR A 206 -12.22 -3.13 -15.03
C THR A 206 -10.96 -3.88 -14.56
N GLY A 207 -9.98 -3.16 -14.02
CA GLY A 207 -8.89 -3.77 -13.25
C GLY A 207 -9.37 -4.29 -11.90
N SER A 208 -8.45 -4.69 -11.01
CA SER A 208 -8.79 -5.26 -9.69
C SER A 208 -9.82 -4.40 -8.93
N THR A 209 -9.56 -3.10 -8.80
CA THR A 209 -10.50 -2.14 -8.17
C THR A 209 -11.87 -2.10 -8.83
N GLY A 210 -11.95 -2.12 -10.16
CA GLY A 210 -13.24 -2.11 -10.87
C GLY A 210 -14.01 -3.41 -10.70
N ILE A 211 -13.31 -4.55 -10.67
CA ILE A 211 -13.91 -5.87 -10.42
C ILE A 211 -14.45 -5.96 -8.98
N GLN A 212 -13.76 -5.37 -8.02
CA GLN A 212 -14.20 -5.30 -6.62
C GLN A 212 -15.41 -4.38 -6.44
N ALA A 213 -15.38 -3.19 -7.04
CA ALA A 213 -16.42 -2.16 -6.84
C ALA A 213 -17.74 -2.47 -7.56
N ALA A 214 -17.67 -2.94 -8.81
CA ALA A 214 -18.86 -3.15 -9.65
C ALA A 214 -19.96 -3.99 -8.99
N PRO A 215 -19.71 -5.17 -8.39
CA PRO A 215 -20.77 -5.98 -7.80
C PRO A 215 -21.40 -5.35 -6.56
N VAL A 216 -20.67 -4.53 -5.81
CA VAL A 216 -21.21 -3.84 -4.63
C VAL A 216 -22.05 -2.64 -5.07
N ILE A 217 -21.55 -1.84 -6.00
CA ILE A 217 -22.29 -0.70 -6.57
C ILE A 217 -23.58 -1.18 -7.27
N ALA A 218 -23.51 -2.27 -8.05
CA ALA A 218 -24.66 -2.81 -8.78
C ALA A 218 -25.79 -3.31 -7.87
N ARG A 219 -25.50 -3.65 -6.61
CA ARG A 219 -26.53 -4.08 -5.63
C ARG A 219 -27.34 -2.91 -5.09
N GLU A 220 -26.78 -1.71 -5.09
CA GLU A 220 -27.36 -0.52 -4.48
C GLU A 220 -27.90 0.49 -5.51
N ALA A 221 -27.20 0.65 -6.62
CA ALA A 221 -27.57 1.54 -7.71
C ALA A 221 -28.86 1.08 -8.43
N ASP A 222 -29.64 2.05 -8.95
CA ASP A 222 -30.76 1.77 -9.85
C ASP A 222 -30.27 1.18 -11.19
N HIS A 223 -29.11 1.65 -11.67
CA HIS A 223 -28.46 1.10 -12.85
C HIS A 223 -26.94 1.32 -12.80
N LEU A 224 -26.16 0.31 -13.20
CA LEU A 224 -24.71 0.42 -13.36
C LEU A 224 -24.28 0.23 -14.82
N TYR A 225 -23.62 1.24 -15.37
CA TYR A 225 -22.91 1.17 -16.65
C TYR A 225 -21.43 0.90 -16.41
N VAL A 226 -20.88 -0.16 -17.03
CA VAL A 226 -19.45 -0.50 -16.94
C VAL A 226 -18.77 -0.19 -18.27
N PHE A 227 -17.86 0.79 -18.25
CA PHE A 227 -17.05 1.18 -19.41
C PHE A 227 -15.71 0.42 -19.37
N GLN A 228 -15.69 -0.71 -20.08
CA GLN A 228 -14.53 -1.59 -20.19
C GLN A 228 -13.73 -1.31 -21.46
N ARG A 229 -12.46 -0.92 -21.31
CA ARG A 229 -11.53 -0.82 -22.45
C ARG A 229 -10.93 -2.18 -22.83
N THR A 230 -10.52 -2.96 -21.83
CA THR A 230 -9.85 -4.26 -22.03
C THR A 230 -10.36 -5.24 -20.97
N PRO A 231 -10.95 -6.38 -21.35
CA PRO A 231 -11.36 -7.41 -20.39
C PRO A 231 -10.13 -8.04 -19.72
N ASN A 232 -10.27 -8.41 -18.45
CA ASN A 232 -9.27 -9.13 -17.69
C ASN A 232 -9.77 -10.53 -17.35
N TYR A 233 -8.82 -11.46 -17.15
CA TYR A 233 -9.12 -12.72 -16.48
C TYR A 233 -9.28 -12.48 -14.99
N THR A 234 -10.23 -13.18 -14.39
CA THR A 234 -10.47 -13.16 -12.94
C THR A 234 -10.76 -14.57 -12.48
N VAL A 235 -10.30 -14.89 -11.26
CA VAL A 235 -10.58 -16.15 -10.59
C VAL A 235 -11.33 -15.85 -9.30
N PRO A 236 -12.19 -16.75 -8.82
CA PRO A 236 -12.90 -16.55 -7.57
C PRO A 236 -11.91 -16.41 -6.42
N ALA A 237 -12.09 -15.39 -5.57
CA ALA A 237 -11.33 -15.30 -4.32
C ALA A 237 -11.71 -16.43 -3.35
N ARG A 238 -12.95 -16.94 -3.43
CA ARG A 238 -13.52 -17.92 -2.47
C ARG A 238 -13.33 -17.43 -1.04
N ASP A 239 -13.61 -16.13 -0.85
CA ASP A 239 -13.58 -15.53 0.47
C ASP A 239 -14.64 -16.18 1.37
N ARG A 240 -14.28 -16.31 2.65
CA ARG A 240 -15.10 -16.92 3.69
C ARG A 240 -14.71 -16.37 5.05
N PRO A 241 -15.61 -16.42 6.05
CA PRO A 241 -15.23 -16.19 7.43
C PRO A 241 -14.09 -17.12 7.85
N MET A 242 -13.18 -16.59 8.65
CA MET A 242 -12.20 -17.42 9.36
C MET A 242 -12.77 -17.82 10.71
N ASP A 243 -12.83 -19.13 10.96
CA ASP A 243 -13.22 -19.61 12.28
C ASP A 243 -12.05 -19.53 13.26
N ARG A 244 -12.37 -19.42 14.55
CA ARG A 244 -11.37 -19.26 15.61
C ARG A 244 -10.41 -20.44 15.68
N ASP A 245 -10.88 -21.66 15.44
CA ASP A 245 -10.07 -22.86 15.54
C ASP A 245 -9.05 -22.94 14.39
N GLU A 246 -9.42 -22.49 13.20
CA GLU A 246 -8.54 -22.30 12.06
C GLU A 246 -7.43 -21.32 12.39
N TRP A 247 -7.79 -20.17 12.96
CA TRP A 247 -6.79 -19.18 13.33
C TRP A 247 -5.84 -19.67 14.42
N VAL A 248 -6.34 -20.40 15.42
CA VAL A 248 -5.51 -21.08 16.44
C VAL A 248 -4.54 -22.07 15.78
N ARG A 249 -5.00 -22.87 14.81
CA ARG A 249 -4.13 -23.81 14.07
C ARG A 249 -3.05 -23.07 13.27
N ILE A 250 -3.38 -21.95 12.64
CA ILE A 250 -2.43 -21.13 11.88
C ILE A 250 -1.39 -20.51 12.83
N LYS A 251 -1.83 -19.90 13.93
CA LYS A 251 -0.96 -19.32 14.98
C LYS A 251 0.02 -20.35 15.55
N ALA A 252 -0.45 -21.58 15.80
CA ALA A 252 0.39 -22.66 16.33
C ALA A 252 1.55 -23.07 15.39
N ARG A 253 1.46 -22.74 14.09
CA ARG A 253 2.47 -23.06 13.07
C ARG A 253 2.97 -21.81 12.35
N TYR A 254 2.86 -20.64 12.98
CA TYR A 254 3.07 -19.39 12.30
C TYR A 254 4.52 -19.22 11.82
N ASP A 255 5.51 -19.75 12.53
CA ASP A 255 6.90 -19.77 12.08
C ASP A 255 7.08 -20.49 10.73
N GLU A 256 6.31 -21.56 10.49
CA GLU A 256 6.32 -22.27 9.20
C GLU A 256 5.72 -21.42 8.10
N VAL A 257 4.62 -20.70 8.39
CA VAL A 257 3.97 -19.77 7.47
C VAL A 257 4.93 -18.63 7.09
N VAL A 258 5.58 -18.03 8.09
CA VAL A 258 6.54 -16.93 7.88
C VAL A 258 7.73 -17.40 7.06
N ARG A 259 8.28 -18.59 7.37
CA ARG A 259 9.39 -19.18 6.59
C ARG A 259 8.96 -19.42 5.14
N ALA A 260 7.83 -20.11 4.93
CA ALA A 260 7.32 -20.41 3.59
C ALA A 260 7.07 -19.13 2.78
N THR A 261 6.53 -18.09 3.42
CA THR A 261 6.31 -16.77 2.81
C THR A 261 7.63 -16.15 2.35
N LYS A 262 8.66 -16.11 3.22
CA LYS A 262 9.96 -15.51 2.93
C LYS A 262 10.78 -16.28 1.88
N GLU A 263 10.62 -17.60 1.83
CA GLU A 263 11.34 -18.48 0.89
C GLU A 263 10.63 -18.61 -0.46
N SER A 264 9.37 -18.16 -0.55
CA SER A 264 8.59 -18.18 -1.79
C SER A 264 9.03 -17.11 -2.80
N PHE A 265 8.68 -17.33 -4.07
CA PHE A 265 9.04 -16.39 -5.14
C PHE A 265 8.35 -15.01 -5.01
N ALA A 266 7.09 -14.97 -4.57
CA ALA A 266 6.27 -13.75 -4.58
C ALA A 266 5.72 -13.35 -3.20
N GLY A 267 6.21 -13.96 -2.11
CA GLY A 267 5.68 -13.70 -0.77
C GLY A 267 4.33 -14.36 -0.51
N PHE A 268 4.01 -15.44 -1.24
CA PHE A 268 2.86 -16.28 -0.97
C PHE A 268 3.34 -17.63 -0.44
N PRO A 269 2.80 -18.17 0.66
CA PRO A 269 3.21 -19.47 1.21
C PRO A 269 2.66 -20.65 0.38
N TYR A 270 2.78 -20.56 -0.94
CA TYR A 270 2.38 -21.57 -1.92
C TYR A 270 3.64 -22.25 -2.46
N THR A 271 3.53 -23.55 -2.72
CA THR A 271 4.55 -24.31 -3.47
C THR A 271 4.11 -24.37 -4.92
N PRO A 272 4.82 -23.71 -5.86
CA PRO A 272 4.46 -23.78 -7.27
C PRO A 272 4.56 -25.21 -7.80
N SER A 273 3.72 -25.54 -8.78
CA SER A 273 3.85 -26.83 -9.49
C SER A 273 5.19 -26.90 -10.23
N SER A 274 5.90 -28.01 -10.10
CA SER A 274 7.12 -28.28 -10.88
C SER A 274 6.84 -28.88 -12.26
N ARG A 275 5.59 -29.23 -12.56
CA ARG A 275 5.18 -29.83 -13.84
C ARG A 275 4.71 -28.77 -14.81
N SER A 276 5.12 -28.90 -16.07
CA SER A 276 4.60 -28.04 -17.13
C SER A 276 3.14 -28.40 -17.42
N ALA A 277 2.28 -27.39 -17.59
CA ALA A 277 0.89 -27.60 -18.01
C ALA A 277 0.79 -28.30 -19.39
N LEU A 278 1.83 -28.20 -20.22
CA LEU A 278 1.89 -28.84 -21.55
C LEU A 278 2.26 -30.33 -21.48
N GLU A 279 2.74 -30.81 -20.33
CA GLU A 279 3.07 -32.22 -20.10
C GLU A 279 1.88 -33.02 -19.54
N LEU A 280 0.81 -32.33 -19.17
CA LEU A 280 -0.43 -32.92 -18.67
C LEU A 280 -1.38 -33.23 -19.83
N ASP A 281 -2.11 -34.33 -19.73
CA ASP A 281 -3.26 -34.52 -20.61
C ASP A 281 -4.40 -33.52 -20.24
N ASP A 282 -5.37 -33.40 -21.15
CA ASP A 282 -6.44 -32.41 -21.03
C ASP A 282 -7.35 -32.67 -19.81
N GLU A 283 -7.57 -33.92 -19.45
CA GLU A 283 -8.43 -34.31 -18.32
C GLU A 283 -7.74 -33.98 -16.99
N GLU A 284 -6.48 -34.39 -16.84
CA GLU A 284 -5.66 -34.10 -15.65
C GLU A 284 -5.50 -32.59 -15.47
N ARG A 285 -5.18 -31.85 -16.53
CA ARG A 285 -5.03 -30.39 -16.47
C ARG A 285 -6.32 -29.69 -16.07
N THR A 286 -7.46 -30.12 -16.62
CA THR A 286 -8.76 -29.55 -16.27
C THR A 286 -9.13 -29.84 -14.82
N ALA A 287 -8.88 -31.06 -14.34
CA ALA A 287 -9.13 -31.43 -12.95
C ALA A 287 -8.30 -30.58 -11.97
N ILE A 288 -7.03 -30.29 -12.30
CA ILE A 288 -6.17 -29.41 -11.50
C ILE A 288 -6.71 -27.98 -11.50
N TYR A 289 -7.08 -27.43 -12.66
CA TYR A 289 -7.64 -26.07 -12.74
C TYR A 289 -8.96 -25.95 -11.98
N GLU A 290 -9.85 -26.93 -12.07
CA GLU A 290 -11.12 -26.91 -11.33
C GLU A 290 -10.88 -26.96 -9.81
N ALA A 291 -9.94 -27.80 -9.36
CA ALA A 291 -9.57 -27.85 -7.94
C ALA A 291 -9.02 -26.50 -7.44
N LEU A 292 -8.14 -25.86 -8.21
CA LEU A 292 -7.60 -24.53 -7.88
C LEU A 292 -8.66 -23.42 -7.97
N TRP A 293 -9.64 -23.56 -8.87
CA TRP A 293 -10.76 -22.63 -9.02
C TRP A 293 -11.73 -22.68 -7.84
N GLU A 294 -11.97 -23.88 -7.29
CA GLU A 294 -12.76 -24.08 -6.08
C GLU A 294 -12.02 -23.66 -4.82
N GLU A 295 -10.69 -23.80 -4.77
CA GLU A 295 -9.87 -23.27 -3.68
C GLU A 295 -9.79 -21.73 -3.73
N GLY A 296 -9.66 -21.16 -4.92
CA GLY A 296 -9.65 -19.71 -5.16
C GLY A 296 -8.36 -18.99 -4.78
N GLY A 297 -8.33 -17.70 -5.13
CA GLY A 297 -7.20 -16.81 -4.86
C GLY A 297 -6.02 -17.00 -5.81
N PHE A 298 -4.88 -16.41 -5.45
CA PHE A 298 -3.69 -16.42 -6.32
C PHE A 298 -3.07 -17.78 -6.52
N LYS A 299 -3.39 -18.77 -5.69
CA LYS A 299 -2.90 -20.15 -5.86
C LYS A 299 -3.24 -20.72 -7.24
N PHE A 300 -4.29 -20.24 -7.90
CA PHE A 300 -4.60 -20.62 -9.28
C PHE A 300 -3.46 -20.30 -10.29
N LEU A 301 -2.58 -19.36 -9.96
CA LEU A 301 -1.47 -18.91 -10.81
C LEU A 301 -0.13 -19.60 -10.50
N TRP A 302 -0.05 -20.47 -9.48
CA TRP A 302 1.18 -21.10 -8.99
C TRP A 302 1.10 -22.63 -9.09
#